data_AF-A0A068R002-F1
#
_entry.id   AF-A0A068R002-F1
#
_cell.length_a   1.000
_cell.length_b   1.000
_cell.length_c   1.000
_cell.angle_alpha   90.00
_cell.angle_beta   90.00
_cell.angle_gamma   90.00
#
_symmetry.space_group_name_H-M   'P 1'
#
loop_
_entity.id
_entity.type
_entity.pdbx_description
1 polymer ?
#
loop_
_entity_poly.entity_id
_entity_poly.type
_entity_poly.pdbx_seq_one_letter_code
_entity_poly.pdbx_strand_id
1 'polypeptide(L)'
;MKVLLSVIMMILFLIMQPAKAGLDYVIRFENQKSSPKDTNVLPFKPVESMNYNFSRINDACIKNPGPLNFTLDKEPFTMTIQDINSGACVGKQKKIIWVVSTKNFSAASLDPDACLVQWSVTLYWPIPNWNTAVTSTCGSNNDFIIKAMCPSKNCYNYCSDLNDCHMENIEYVSGSVNGNIIITFEEKPRI
;
A
#
# COMPACT_ATOMS: atom_id res chain seq x y z
N MET A 1 13.10 40.97 11.48
CA MET A 1 13.38 40.33 10.17
C MET A 1 13.55 38.81 10.23
N LYS A 2 14.38 38.24 11.13
CA LYS A 2 14.59 36.78 11.20
C LYS A 2 13.30 35.96 11.47
N VAL A 3 12.46 36.42 12.41
CA VAL A 3 11.21 35.73 12.77
C VAL A 3 10.19 35.77 11.62
N LEU A 4 10.07 36.91 10.92
CA LEU A 4 9.17 37.06 9.78
C LEU A 4 9.59 36.16 8.62
N LEU A 5 10.89 36.04 8.34
CA LEU A 5 11.41 35.15 7.31
C LEU A 5 11.18 33.67 7.66
N SER A 6 11.34 33.27 8.93
CA SER A 6 11.04 31.90 9.38
C SER A 6 9.55 31.58 9.29
N VAL A 7 8.66 32.52 9.64
CA VAL A 7 7.21 32.33 9.52
C VAL A 7 6.78 32.26 8.05
N ILE A 8 7.32 33.13 7.18
CA ILE A 8 7.05 33.10 5.75
C ILE A 8 7.56 31.79 5.12
N MET A 9 8.75 31.32 5.49
CA MET A 9 9.26 30.03 5.04
C MET A 9 8.39 28.87 5.51
N MET A 10 7.97 28.85 6.78
CA MET A 10 7.09 27.81 7.32
C MET A 10 5.73 27.80 6.61
N ILE A 11 5.18 28.98 6.30
CA ILE A 11 3.95 29.12 5.50
C ILE A 11 4.18 28.66 4.06
N LEU A 12 5.29 29.03 3.41
CA LEU A 12 5.63 28.52 2.08
C LEU A 12 5.80 26.99 2.08
N PHE A 13 6.41 26.41 3.11
CA PHE A 13 6.51 24.95 3.27
C PHE A 13 5.15 24.27 3.50
N LEU A 14 4.21 24.96 4.15
CA LEU A 14 2.83 24.48 4.33
C LEU A 14 1.98 24.63 3.05
N ILE A 15 2.27 25.64 2.21
CA ILE A 15 1.63 25.86 0.90
C ILE A 15 2.27 24.98 -0.19
N MET A 16 3.55 24.65 -0.07
CA MET A 16 4.23 23.60 -0.84
C MET A 16 3.82 22.21 -0.34
N GLN A 17 2.51 21.93 -0.32
CA GLN A 17 2.06 20.55 -0.48
C GLN A 17 2.60 20.07 -1.84
N PRO A 18 3.33 18.97 -1.87
CA PRO A 18 4.49 18.80 -2.73
C PRO A 18 4.14 18.62 -4.20
N ALA A 19 5.19 18.73 -5.01
CA ALA A 19 5.29 18.43 -6.43
C ALA A 19 4.71 17.07 -6.94
N LYS A 20 4.06 16.25 -6.09
CA LYS A 20 3.34 15.02 -6.47
C LYS A 20 1.84 15.23 -6.71
N ALA A 21 1.34 16.47 -6.60
CA ALA A 21 -0.07 16.79 -6.84
C ALA A 21 -0.60 16.46 -8.26
N GLY A 22 0.27 16.08 -9.20
CA GLY A 22 -0.06 15.63 -10.55
C GLY A 22 0.11 14.14 -10.79
N LEU A 23 0.28 13.31 -9.75
CA LEU A 23 0.44 11.86 -9.91
C LEU A 23 -0.83 11.11 -9.54
N ASP A 24 -1.10 10.06 -10.30
CA ASP A 24 -2.00 8.97 -9.94
C ASP A 24 -1.15 7.71 -9.72
N TYR A 25 -1.67 6.79 -8.93
CA TYR A 25 -1.03 5.52 -8.58
C TYR A 25 -1.87 4.38 -9.13
N VAL A 26 -1.21 3.41 -9.76
CA VAL A 26 -1.83 2.14 -10.08
C VAL A 26 -1.41 1.13 -9.03
N ILE A 27 -2.39 0.61 -8.29
CA ILE A 27 -2.17 -0.48 -7.33
C ILE A 27 -2.59 -1.77 -7.99
N ARG A 28 -1.69 -2.75 -7.99
CA ARG A 28 -1.92 -4.09 -8.51
C ARG A 28 -1.71 -5.12 -7.40
N PHE A 29 -2.72 -5.94 -7.15
CA PHE A 29 -2.67 -7.08 -6.25
C PHE A 29 -2.52 -8.35 -7.07
N GLU A 30 -1.57 -9.20 -6.72
CA GLU A 30 -1.31 -10.45 -7.42
C GLU A 30 -1.15 -11.60 -6.45
N ASN A 31 -1.64 -12.77 -6.84
CA ASN A 31 -1.25 -14.02 -6.19
C ASN A 31 0.12 -14.44 -6.76
N GLN A 32 1.04 -14.92 -5.92
CA GLN A 32 2.38 -15.34 -6.32
C GLN A 32 2.36 -16.37 -7.45
N LYS A 33 1.32 -17.24 -7.52
CA LYS A 33 1.12 -18.17 -8.63
C LYS A 33 1.02 -17.49 -10.01
N SER A 34 0.60 -16.23 -10.04
CA SER A 34 0.38 -15.43 -11.25
C SER A 34 1.63 -14.63 -11.66
N SER A 35 2.65 -14.55 -10.80
CA SER A 35 3.85 -13.76 -11.03
C SER A 35 4.87 -14.56 -11.86
N PRO A 36 5.39 -14.01 -12.97
CA PRO A 36 6.41 -14.70 -13.77
C PRO A 36 7.66 -14.94 -12.92
N LYS A 37 8.12 -16.20 -12.89
CA LYS A 37 9.28 -16.72 -12.15
C LYS A 37 10.39 -15.68 -11.93
N ASP A 38 10.38 -15.02 -10.79
CA ASP A 38 11.51 -14.23 -10.31
C ASP A 38 12.47 -15.23 -9.66
N THR A 39 13.50 -15.65 -10.39
CA THR A 39 14.40 -16.78 -10.07
C THR A 39 15.34 -16.53 -8.88
N ASN A 40 15.26 -15.37 -8.22
CA ASN A 40 16.08 -15.03 -7.05
C ASN A 40 15.34 -15.17 -5.72
N VAL A 41 14.12 -15.69 -5.76
CA VAL A 41 13.27 -15.89 -4.59
C VAL A 41 13.30 -17.40 -4.31
N LEU A 42 13.82 -17.79 -3.14
CA LEU A 42 13.98 -19.18 -2.67
C LEU A 42 12.78 -20.06 -3.04
N PRO A 43 12.92 -21.38 -3.24
CA PRO A 43 11.81 -22.23 -3.65
C PRO A 43 10.73 -22.28 -2.56
N PHE A 44 9.75 -21.37 -2.63
CA PHE A 44 8.59 -21.36 -1.77
C PHE A 44 7.78 -22.62 -2.06
N LYS A 45 7.52 -23.43 -1.02
CA LYS A 45 6.54 -24.51 -1.13
C LYS A 45 5.19 -23.85 -1.42
N PRO A 46 4.52 -24.14 -2.55
CA PRO A 46 3.22 -23.57 -2.84
C PRO A 46 2.24 -24.09 -1.78
N VAL A 47 1.81 -23.21 -0.89
CA VAL A 47 0.67 -23.48 -0.02
C VAL A 47 -0.54 -23.69 -0.93
N GLU A 48 -1.33 -24.73 -0.68
CA GLU A 48 -2.56 -25.02 -1.44
C GLU A 48 -3.43 -23.76 -1.54
N SER A 49 -4.14 -23.62 -2.67
CA SER A 49 -4.80 -22.39 -3.13
C SER A 49 -5.62 -21.70 -2.04
N MET A 50 -5.02 -20.74 -1.35
CA MET A 50 -5.77 -19.81 -0.52
C MET A 50 -6.37 -18.74 -1.43
N ASN A 51 -7.70 -18.66 -1.42
CA ASN A 51 -8.42 -17.54 -2.00
C ASN A 51 -8.31 -16.38 -1.00
N TYR A 52 -7.79 -15.24 -1.44
CA TYR A 52 -7.75 -14.05 -0.60
C TYR A 52 -8.96 -13.18 -0.92
N ASN A 53 -9.85 -13.04 0.04
CA ASN A 53 -10.99 -12.15 -0.05
C ASN A 53 -10.59 -10.78 0.48
N PHE A 54 -10.97 -9.74 -0.25
CA PHE A 54 -10.74 -8.35 0.10
C PHE A 54 -12.08 -7.63 0.26
N SER A 55 -12.16 -6.75 1.25
CA SER A 55 -13.21 -5.73 1.36
C SER A 55 -12.56 -4.36 1.44
N ARG A 56 -12.88 -3.49 0.51
CA ARG A 56 -12.44 -2.10 0.54
C ARG A 56 -13.16 -1.35 1.65
N ILE A 57 -12.43 -0.54 2.41
CA ILE A 57 -13.00 0.28 3.50
C ILE A 57 -13.30 1.71 3.04
N ASN A 58 -12.47 2.27 2.16
CA ASN A 58 -12.59 3.64 1.69
C ASN A 58 -12.20 3.78 0.22
N ASP A 59 -12.80 4.75 -0.48
CA ASP A 59 -12.63 4.94 -1.92
C ASP A 59 -12.70 6.37 -2.41
N ALA A 60 -12.69 7.37 -1.52
CA ALA A 60 -12.79 8.77 -1.90
C ALA A 60 -11.67 9.23 -2.86
N CYS A 61 -10.57 8.46 -2.90
CA CYS A 61 -9.42 8.67 -3.76
C CYS A 61 -9.27 7.71 -4.93
N ILE A 62 -10.21 6.79 -5.13
CA ILE A 62 -10.09 5.76 -6.15
C ILE A 62 -10.96 6.17 -7.33
N LYS A 63 -10.33 6.43 -8.48
CA LYS A 63 -11.04 6.92 -9.67
C LYS A 63 -12.07 5.91 -10.17
N ASN A 64 -11.68 4.65 -10.18
CA ASN A 64 -12.52 3.50 -10.54
C ASN A 64 -12.39 2.45 -9.44
N PRO A 65 -13.23 2.51 -8.38
CA PRO A 65 -13.07 1.67 -7.21
C PRO A 65 -13.13 0.17 -7.50
N GLY A 66 -13.84 -0.23 -8.56
CA GLY A 66 -14.23 -1.61 -8.76
C GLY A 66 -15.21 -2.07 -7.66
N PRO A 67 -15.42 -3.39 -7.52
CA PRO A 67 -16.36 -3.92 -6.54
C PRO A 67 -15.87 -3.64 -5.11
N LEU A 68 -16.82 -3.46 -4.19
CA LEU A 68 -16.53 -3.27 -2.76
C LEU A 68 -15.77 -4.47 -2.19
N ASN A 69 -16.13 -5.67 -2.64
CA ASN A 69 -15.51 -6.93 -2.28
C ASN A 69 -14.94 -7.58 -3.54
N PHE A 70 -13.72 -8.11 -3.45
CA PHE A 70 -13.13 -8.89 -4.54
C PHE A 70 -12.34 -10.06 -3.98
N THR A 71 -12.15 -11.09 -4.80
CA THR A 71 -11.33 -12.25 -4.46
C THR A 71 -10.14 -12.28 -5.40
N LEU A 72 -8.95 -12.47 -4.83
CA LEU A 72 -7.72 -12.66 -5.58
C LEU A 72 -7.50 -14.15 -5.80
N ASP A 73 -7.84 -14.63 -6.99
CA ASP A 73 -7.75 -16.03 -7.38
C ASP A 73 -6.54 -16.29 -8.29
N LYS A 74 -6.63 -15.98 -9.58
CA LYS A 74 -5.61 -16.18 -10.61
C LYS A 74 -5.25 -14.89 -11.33
N GLU A 75 -6.23 -14.02 -11.57
CA GLU A 75 -6.00 -12.76 -12.28
C GLU A 75 -5.61 -11.64 -11.31
N PRO A 76 -4.66 -10.77 -11.69
CA PRO A 76 -4.29 -9.64 -10.86
C PRO A 76 -5.43 -8.62 -10.79
N PHE A 77 -5.71 -8.12 -9.59
CA PHE A 77 -6.68 -7.04 -9.41
C PHE A 77 -5.96 -5.69 -9.44
N THR A 78 -6.44 -4.76 -10.27
CA THR A 78 -5.79 -3.46 -10.47
C THR A 78 -6.77 -2.32 -10.23
N MET A 79 -6.30 -1.24 -9.60
CA MET A 79 -7.05 -0.02 -9.42
C MET A 79 -6.18 1.23 -9.59
N THR A 80 -6.81 2.34 -9.96
CA THR A 80 -6.15 3.64 -10.09
C THR A 80 -6.61 4.58 -8.99
N ILE A 81 -5.64 5.14 -8.28
CA ILE A 81 -5.82 5.97 -7.10
C ILE A 81 -5.19 7.32 -7.36
N GLN A 82 -5.92 8.39 -7.09
CA GLN A 82 -5.38 9.73 -7.12
C GLN A 82 -4.46 9.95 -5.90
N ASP A 83 -3.34 10.65 -6.08
CA ASP A 83 -2.46 11.01 -4.95
C ASP A 83 -3.28 11.68 -3.82
N ILE A 84 -3.14 11.16 -2.60
CA ILE A 84 -3.94 11.56 -1.43
C ILE A 84 -3.75 13.04 -1.03
N ASN A 85 -2.66 13.65 -1.48
CA ASN A 85 -2.32 15.06 -1.28
C ASN A 85 -2.67 15.90 -2.51
N SER A 86 -3.57 15.42 -3.38
CA SER A 86 -3.82 16.06 -4.67
C SER A 86 -5.28 16.06 -5.15
N GLY A 87 -5.61 17.04 -6.01
CA GLY A 87 -6.92 17.19 -6.65
C GLY A 87 -8.12 16.91 -5.73
N ALA A 88 -8.96 15.93 -6.08
CA ALA A 88 -10.18 15.65 -5.34
C ALA A 88 -9.94 14.92 -4.00
N CYS A 89 -8.72 14.44 -3.76
CA CYS A 89 -8.34 13.69 -2.56
C CYS A 89 -7.92 14.54 -1.37
N VAL A 90 -7.42 15.75 -1.62
CA VAL A 90 -6.85 16.62 -0.58
C VAL A 90 -7.86 16.78 0.55
N GLY A 91 -7.47 16.41 1.76
CA GLY A 91 -8.30 16.53 2.96
C GLY A 91 -9.46 15.53 3.07
N LYS A 92 -9.74 14.71 2.04
CA LYS A 92 -10.79 13.68 2.09
C LYS A 92 -10.29 12.36 2.66
N GLN A 93 -9.06 11.96 2.31
CA GLN A 93 -8.54 10.66 2.69
C GLN A 93 -7.02 10.70 2.78
N LYS A 94 -6.45 10.20 3.89
CA LYS A 94 -5.00 10.16 4.12
C LYS A 94 -4.36 8.80 3.80
N LYS A 95 -5.19 7.79 3.52
CA LYS A 95 -4.77 6.40 3.35
C LYS A 95 -5.85 5.59 2.67
N ILE A 96 -5.45 4.59 1.90
CA ILE A 96 -6.36 3.60 1.31
C ILE A 96 -6.27 2.33 2.15
N ILE A 97 -7.42 1.73 2.49
CA ILE A 97 -7.49 0.62 3.44
C ILE A 97 -8.35 -0.51 2.85
N TRP A 98 -7.85 -1.72 2.98
CA TRP A 98 -8.56 -2.95 2.69
C TRP A 98 -8.55 -3.87 3.90
N VAL A 99 -9.63 -4.63 4.07
CA VAL A 99 -9.70 -5.80 4.93
C VAL A 99 -9.39 -7.02 4.08
N VAL A 100 -8.58 -7.94 4.59
CA VAL A 100 -8.13 -9.14 3.88
C VAL A 100 -8.38 -10.37 4.74
N SER A 101 -8.96 -11.41 4.15
CA SER A 101 -9.26 -12.68 4.81
C SER A 101 -8.99 -13.85 3.87
N THR A 102 -8.51 -14.97 4.43
CA THR A 102 -8.39 -16.26 3.73
C THR A 102 -9.61 -17.16 3.95
N LYS A 103 -10.53 -16.76 4.83
CA LYS A 103 -11.77 -17.52 5.10
C LYS A 103 -12.78 -17.27 3.98
N ASN A 104 -13.64 -18.26 3.74
CA ASN A 104 -14.61 -18.24 2.66
C ASN A 104 -15.86 -17.41 3.02
N PHE A 105 -15.69 -16.10 3.16
CA PHE A 105 -16.79 -15.15 3.30
C PHE A 105 -17.07 -14.42 1.99
N SER A 106 -18.32 -14.01 1.78
CA SER A 106 -18.70 -13.15 0.64
C SER A 106 -18.10 -11.74 0.72
N ALA A 107 -17.69 -11.31 1.91
CA ALA A 107 -16.97 -10.08 2.16
C ALA A 107 -15.95 -10.31 3.29
N ALA A 108 -14.69 -9.93 3.08
CA ALA A 108 -13.63 -10.06 4.08
C ALA A 108 -13.94 -9.30 5.37
N SER A 109 -14.69 -8.19 5.28
CA SER A 109 -15.16 -7.40 6.43
C SER A 109 -16.07 -8.17 7.40
N LEU A 110 -16.58 -9.35 7.03
CA LEU A 110 -17.36 -10.21 7.92
C LEU A 110 -16.48 -11.16 8.76
N ASP A 111 -15.19 -11.28 8.44
CA ASP A 111 -14.27 -12.08 9.24
C ASP A 111 -13.73 -11.26 10.43
N PRO A 112 -14.05 -11.64 11.67
CA PRO A 112 -13.57 -10.91 12.85
C PRO A 112 -12.05 -11.01 13.03
N ASP A 113 -11.41 -12.00 12.42
CA ASP A 113 -9.96 -12.19 12.45
C ASP A 113 -9.28 -11.65 11.18
N ALA A 114 -10.01 -10.87 10.38
CA ALA A 114 -9.46 -10.31 9.16
C ALA A 114 -8.35 -9.31 9.44
N CYS A 115 -7.45 -9.21 8.48
CA CYS A 115 -6.29 -8.34 8.56
C CYS A 115 -6.55 -7.02 7.82
N LEU A 116 -5.98 -5.92 8.29
CA LEU A 116 -6.03 -4.64 7.60
C LEU A 116 -4.76 -4.44 6.80
N VAL A 117 -4.91 -4.07 5.53
CA VAL A 117 -3.83 -3.66 4.65
C VAL A 117 -4.06 -2.21 4.27
N GLN A 118 -3.03 -1.39 4.42
CA GLN A 118 -3.12 0.05 4.23
C GLN A 118 -2.02 0.53 3.30
N TRP A 119 -2.37 1.42 2.37
CA TRP A 119 -1.40 2.23 1.63
C TRP A 119 -1.53 3.70 1.98
N SER A 120 -0.39 4.39 2.06
CA SER A 120 -0.34 5.84 2.34
C SER A 120 0.88 6.50 1.69
N VAL A 121 0.79 7.81 1.51
CA VAL A 121 1.89 8.68 1.04
C VAL A 121 2.22 9.65 2.15
N THR A 122 3.39 9.51 2.76
CA THR A 122 3.80 10.31 3.91
C THR A 122 5.12 11.03 3.62
N LEU A 123 5.23 12.26 4.10
CA LEU A 123 6.48 13.01 4.12
C LEU A 123 7.33 12.53 5.30
N TYR A 124 8.49 11.97 5.02
CA TYR A 124 9.44 11.57 6.06
C TYR A 124 10.50 12.64 6.29
N TRP A 125 10.87 12.82 7.54
CA TRP A 125 12.00 13.64 8.00
C TRP A 125 13.13 12.69 8.46
N PRO A 126 14.43 13.05 8.35
CA PRO A 126 15.00 14.39 8.18
C PRO A 126 15.28 14.85 6.74
N ILE A 127 15.24 13.95 5.74
CA ILE A 127 15.35 14.32 4.32
C ILE A 127 13.93 14.41 3.76
N PRO A 128 13.38 15.62 3.47
CA PRO A 128 11.98 15.81 3.14
C PRO A 128 11.66 15.21 1.77
N ASN A 129 11.36 13.91 1.76
CA ASN A 129 10.95 13.17 0.59
C ASN A 129 9.60 12.49 0.87
N TRP A 130 8.73 12.56 -0.14
CA TRP A 130 7.44 11.89 -0.12
C TRP A 130 7.61 10.43 -0.47
N ASN A 131 7.33 9.57 0.50
CA ASN A 131 7.46 8.14 0.36
C ASN A 131 6.09 7.46 0.48
N THR A 132 5.90 6.46 -0.35
CA THR A 132 4.79 5.51 -0.28
C THR A 132 5.10 4.44 0.77
N ALA A 133 4.12 4.12 1.58
CA ALA A 133 4.20 3.15 2.67
C ALA A 133 3.02 2.17 2.58
N VAL A 134 3.29 0.90 2.90
CA VAL A 134 2.27 -0.16 2.95
C VAL A 134 2.34 -0.82 4.31
N THR A 135 1.31 -0.73 5.13
CA THR A 135 1.32 -1.34 6.47
C THR A 135 0.22 -2.37 6.57
N SER A 136 0.45 -3.40 7.38
CA SER A 136 -0.50 -4.49 7.58
C SER A 136 -0.66 -4.84 9.06
N THR A 137 -1.82 -5.37 9.44
CA THR A 137 -2.08 -5.97 10.75
C THR A 137 -2.10 -7.49 10.71
N CYS A 138 -1.61 -8.11 9.63
CA CYS A 138 -1.67 -9.56 9.46
C CYS A 138 -0.89 -10.35 10.53
N GLY A 139 -0.02 -9.70 11.30
CA GLY A 139 0.85 -10.36 12.27
C GLY A 139 1.92 -11.20 11.59
N SER A 140 3.07 -11.37 12.24
CA SER A 140 4.26 -12.03 11.66
C SER A 140 4.02 -13.50 11.24
N ASN A 141 3.07 -14.20 11.89
CA ASN A 141 2.77 -15.60 11.62
C ASN A 141 1.66 -15.84 10.56
N ASN A 142 0.84 -14.83 10.26
CA ASN A 142 -0.28 -14.91 9.30
C ASN A 142 -0.15 -13.84 8.21
N ASP A 143 1.08 -13.39 7.95
CA ASP A 143 1.29 -12.37 6.95
C ASP A 143 1.02 -12.88 5.53
N PHE A 144 -0.10 -12.46 4.96
CA PHE A 144 -0.51 -12.83 3.61
C PHE A 144 0.30 -12.11 2.52
N ILE A 145 0.92 -10.97 2.84
CA ILE A 145 1.65 -10.16 1.87
C ILE A 145 3.12 -10.54 1.93
N ILE A 146 3.65 -11.10 0.84
CA ILE A 146 5.08 -11.43 0.74
C ILE A 146 5.90 -10.19 0.44
N LYS A 147 5.36 -9.30 -0.40
CA LYS A 147 6.13 -8.19 -0.97
C LYS A 147 5.22 -7.01 -1.33
N ALA A 148 5.71 -5.81 -1.03
CA ALA A 148 5.15 -4.56 -1.52
C ALA A 148 6.20 -3.76 -2.30
N MET A 149 5.95 -3.50 -3.58
CA MET A 149 6.85 -2.77 -4.49
C MET A 149 6.31 -1.39 -4.79
N CYS A 150 7.12 -0.36 -4.57
CA CYS A 150 6.79 1.03 -4.81
C CYS A 150 7.63 1.59 -5.98
N PRO A 151 7.40 2.84 -6.43
CA PRO A 151 8.11 3.40 -7.58
C PRO A 151 9.64 3.26 -7.46
N SER A 152 10.21 2.44 -8.34
CA SER A 152 11.63 2.13 -8.46
C SER A 152 12.31 1.54 -7.21
N LYS A 153 11.57 1.15 -6.15
CA LYS A 153 12.12 0.64 -4.87
C LYS A 153 11.10 -0.24 -4.14
N ASN A 154 11.51 -1.08 -3.18
CA ASN A 154 10.52 -1.67 -2.28
C ASN A 154 9.87 -0.57 -1.43
N CYS A 155 8.61 -0.77 -1.06
CA CYS A 155 7.92 0.20 -0.23
C CYS A 155 8.66 0.33 1.10
N TYR A 156 9.14 1.53 1.41
CA TYR A 156 10.04 1.83 2.53
C TYR A 156 9.54 1.39 3.91
N ASN A 157 8.25 1.04 4.04
CA ASN A 157 7.60 0.77 5.32
C ASN A 157 6.66 -0.43 5.24
N TYR A 158 7.05 -1.50 4.55
CA TYR A 158 6.28 -2.74 4.64
C TYR A 158 6.36 -3.34 6.05
N CYS A 159 5.40 -3.03 6.91
CA CYS A 159 5.32 -3.54 8.28
C CYS A 159 4.13 -4.50 8.40
N SER A 160 4.41 -5.78 8.59
CA SER A 160 3.39 -6.83 8.78
C SER A 160 2.79 -6.86 10.18
N ASP A 161 3.52 -6.30 11.15
CA ASP A 161 3.08 -6.02 12.51
C ASP A 161 3.28 -4.53 12.80
N LEU A 162 2.20 -3.84 13.20
CA LEU A 162 2.25 -2.43 13.58
C LEU A 162 2.96 -2.21 14.92
N ASN A 163 3.04 -3.22 15.78
CA ASN A 163 3.67 -3.13 17.11
C ASN A 163 5.19 -3.29 17.07
N ASP A 164 5.74 -3.89 16.01
CA ASP A 164 7.17 -4.14 15.80
C ASP A 164 7.65 -3.57 14.46
N CYS A 165 7.12 -2.39 14.10
CA CYS A 165 7.47 -1.71 12.87
C CYS A 165 8.84 -1.02 13.03
N HIS A 166 9.92 -1.76 12.79
CA HIS A 166 11.27 -1.23 12.74
C HIS A 166 11.62 -0.73 11.34
N MET A 167 11.89 0.57 11.23
CA MET A 167 12.26 1.25 9.99
C MET A 167 13.76 1.08 9.72
N GLU A 168 14.15 -0.04 9.12
CA GLU A 168 15.50 -0.14 8.57
C GLU A 168 15.52 0.48 7.16
N ASN A 169 16.59 1.24 6.87
CA ASN A 169 16.80 1.93 5.60
C ASN A 169 17.28 0.92 4.53
N ILE A 170 16.54 -0.17 4.37
CA ILE A 170 16.86 -1.29 3.48
C ILE A 170 15.97 -1.24 2.25
N GLU A 171 16.61 -1.47 1.11
CA GLU A 171 15.98 -1.49 -0.21
C GLU A 171 15.00 -2.64 -0.38
N TYR A 172 14.88 -3.56 0.59
CA TYR A 172 14.04 -4.75 0.56
C TYR A 172 13.33 -4.95 1.89
N VAL A 173 12.00 -4.92 1.86
CA VAL A 173 11.16 -5.29 3.00
C VAL A 173 10.19 -6.35 2.48
N SER A 174 10.49 -7.62 2.77
CA SER A 174 9.65 -8.77 2.45
C SER A 174 8.97 -9.29 3.72
N GLY A 175 7.68 -9.62 3.62
CA GLY A 175 6.91 -10.27 4.67
C GLY A 175 7.27 -11.74 4.85
N SER A 176 6.55 -12.37 5.78
CA SER A 176 6.76 -13.75 6.24
C SER A 176 6.77 -14.76 5.09
N VAL A 177 7.50 -15.87 5.30
CA VAL A 177 7.77 -16.93 4.31
C VAL A 177 6.48 -17.66 3.84
N ASN A 178 5.35 -17.41 4.49
CA ASN A 178 4.07 -18.10 4.24
C ASN A 178 3.02 -17.25 3.49
N GLY A 179 3.29 -15.98 3.18
CA GLY A 179 2.37 -15.15 2.40
C GLY A 179 2.25 -15.62 0.95
N ASN A 180 1.24 -15.17 0.20
CA ASN A 180 1.17 -15.36 -1.26
C ASN A 180 0.73 -14.12 -2.05
N ILE A 181 0.55 -12.95 -1.41
CA ILE A 181 0.10 -11.73 -2.08
C ILE A 181 1.29 -10.82 -2.38
N ILE A 182 1.39 -10.36 -3.62
CA ILE A 182 2.32 -9.32 -4.06
C ILE A 182 1.50 -8.06 -4.35
N ILE A 183 1.95 -6.92 -3.84
CA ILE A 183 1.31 -5.63 -4.10
C ILE A 183 2.31 -4.72 -4.82
N THR A 184 1.92 -4.19 -5.98
CA THR A 184 2.75 -3.29 -6.78
C THR A 184 2.09 -1.94 -6.93
N PHE A 185 2.87 -0.87 -6.74
CA PHE A 185 2.45 0.52 -6.87
C PHE A 185 3.27 1.19 -7.97
N GLU A 186 2.59 1.62 -9.03
CA GLU A 186 3.19 2.33 -10.16
C GLU A 186 2.72 3.78 -10.18
N GLU A 187 3.67 4.72 -10.28
CA GLU A 187 3.35 6.13 -10.52
C GLU A 187 2.95 6.34 -11.98
N LYS A 188 1.84 7.04 -12.20
CA LYS A 188 1.39 7.51 -13.51
C LYS A 188 1.19 9.02 -13.48
N PRO A 189 1.69 9.76 -14.49
CA PRO A 189 1.29 11.14 -14.68
C PRO A 189 -0.23 11.23 -14.80
N ARG A 190 -0.85 12.18 -14.12
CA ARG A 190 -2.26 12.49 -14.29
C ARG A 190 -2.44 13.16 -15.65
N ILE A 191 -3.18 12.49 -16.54
CA ILE A 191 -3.60 13.01 -17.86
C ILE A 191 -4.95 13.71 -17.68
#